data_AF-A0A392UF87-F1
#
_entry.id   AF-A0A392UF87-F1
#
_cell.length_a   1.000
_cell.length_b   1.000
_cell.length_c   1.000
_cell.angle_alpha   90.00
_cell.angle_beta   90.00
_cell.angle_gamma   90.00
#
_symmetry.space_group_name_H-M   'P 1'
#
loop_
_entity.id
_entity.type
_entity.pdbx_description
1 polymer ?
#
loop_
_entity_poly.entity_id
_entity_poly.type
_entity_poly.pdbx_seq_one_letter_code
_entity_poly.pdbx_strand_id
1 'polypeptide(L)' 'PPPVGWVRLNTDGSCRDGGHIGCGGITRGSDGEWLRGF' A
#
# COMPACT_ATOMS: atom_id res chain seq x y z
N PRO A 1 -10.66 -7.40 -4.22
CA PRO A 1 -11.25 -6.04 -4.31
C PRO A 1 -11.94 -5.67 -2.99
N PRO A 2 -11.77 -4.45 -2.46
CA PRO A 2 -12.56 -3.97 -1.32
C PRO A 2 -14.02 -3.74 -1.75
N PRO A 3 -14.97 -3.54 -0.81
CA PRO A 3 -16.35 -3.18 -1.13
C PRO A 3 -16.44 -1.92 -2.03
N VAL A 4 -17.53 -1.78 -2.78
CA VAL A 4 -17.77 -0.61 -3.65
C VAL A 4 -17.69 0.69 -2.83
N GLY A 5 -16.93 1.66 -3.34
CA GLY A 5 -16.69 2.95 -2.68
C GLY A 5 -15.56 2.94 -1.63
N TRP A 6 -14.93 1.79 -1.40
CA TRP A 6 -13.78 1.67 -0.51
C TRP A 6 -12.46 1.64 -1.28
N VAL A 7 -11.41 2.08 -0.59
CA VAL A 7 -10.04 2.01 -1.06
C VAL A 7 -9.28 0.98 -0.21
N ARG A 8 -8.54 0.08 -0.86
CA ARG A 8 -7.64 -0.86 -0.20
C ARG A 8 -6.23 -0.29 -0.20
N LEU A 9 -5.68 -0.09 0.99
CA LEU A 9 -4.28 0.26 1.20
C LEU A 9 -3.49 -1.01 1.57
N ASN A 10 -2.54 -1.38 0.71
CA ASN A 10 -1.53 -2.38 1.02
C ASN A 10 -0.22 -1.64 1.30
N THR A 11 0.33 -1.83 2.50
CA THR A 11 1.60 -1.22 2.92
C THR A 11 2.57 -2.31 3.34
N ASP A 12 3.86 -2.10 3.07
CA ASP A 12 4.95 -2.92 3.59
C ASP A 12 5.98 -2.05 4.31
N GLY A 13 6.83 -2.74 5.07
CA GLY A 13 7.92 -2.13 5.81
C GLY A 13 9.15 -2.99 5.69
N SER A 14 10.29 -2.35 5.53
CA SER A 14 11.61 -2.99 5.62
C SER A 14 12.43 -2.30 6.69
N CYS A 15 13.26 -3.08 7.37
CA CYS A 15 14.19 -2.59 8.36
C CYS A 15 15.57 -3.17 8.05
N ARG A 16 16.60 -2.33 8.12
CA ARG A 16 18.00 -2.72 8.00
C ARG A 16 18.73 -2.36 9.29
N ASP A 17 19.75 -3.16 9.62
CA ASP A 17 20.69 -2.86 10.69
C ASP A 17 21.19 -1.40 10.65
N GLY A 18 21.34 -0.80 11.83
CA GLY A 18 21.65 0.62 11.95
C GLY A 18 20.44 1.54 11.91
N GLY A 19 19.22 1.02 12.16
CA GLY A 19 18.02 1.81 12.39
C GLY A 19 17.40 2.43 11.13
N HIS A 20 17.78 1.95 9.94
CA HIS A 20 17.21 2.45 8.69
C HIS A 20 15.91 1.70 8.38
N ILE A 21 14.84 2.46 8.20
CA ILE A 21 13.52 1.92 7.85
C ILE A 21 13.10 2.42 6.46
N GLY A 22 12.50 1.54 5.68
CA GLY A 22 11.84 1.87 4.44
C GLY A 22 10.38 1.44 4.50
N CYS A 23 9.50 2.19 3.84
CA CYS A 23 8.12 1.79 3.64
C CYS A 23 7.76 1.94 2.16
N GLY A 24 6.83 1.10 1.73
CA GLY A 24 6.22 1.19 0.43
C GLY A 24 4.74 0.90 0.53
N GLY A 25 4.01 1.22 -0.51
CA GLY A 25 2.62 0.85 -0.55
C GLY A 25 1.94 1.10 -1.86
N ILE A 26 0.78 0.49 -2.00
CA ILE A 26 -0.11 0.65 -3.15
C ILE A 26 -1.55 0.80 -2.68
N THR A 27 -2.21 1.74 -3.31
CA THR A 27 -3.60 2.09 -3.12
C THR A 27 -4.39 1.53 -4.30
N ARG A 28 -5.43 0.74 -4.00
CA ARG A 28 -6.32 0.16 -5.00
C ARG A 28 -7.77 0.53 -4.75
N GLY A 29 -8.53 0.79 -5.80
CA GLY A 29 -9.95 1.05 -5.67
C GLY A 29 -10.78 -0.24 -5.63
N SER A 30 -12.10 -0.07 -5.61
CA SER A 30 -13.06 -1.15 -5.46
C SER A 30 -13.12 -2.11 -6.64
N ASP A 31 -12.71 -1.64 -7.83
CA ASP A 31 -12.66 -2.47 -9.03
C ASP A 31 -11.35 -3.26 -9.12
N GLY A 32 -10.48 -3.11 -8.11
CA GLY A 32 -9.15 -3.72 -8.05
C GLY A 32 -8.11 -2.97 -8.87
N GLU A 33 -8.48 -1.83 -9.45
CA GLU A 33 -7.62 -0.93 -10.19
C GLU A 33 -6.52 -0.35 -9.29
N TRP A 34 -5.35 -0.11 -9.88
CA TRP A 34 -4.29 0.62 -9.20
C TRP A 34 -4.58 2.12 -9.27
N LEU A 35 -4.53 2.79 -8.12
CA LEU A 35 -4.73 4.24 -8.02
C LEU A 35 -3.40 4.98 -7.91
N ARG A 36 -2.53 4.55 -6.97
CA ARG A 36 -1.22 5.16 -6.72
C ARG A 36 -0.33 4.23 -5.89
N GLY A 37 0.99 4.42 -5.96
CA GLY A 37 1.96 3.90 -4.99
C GLY A 37 2.78 5.00 -4.33
N PHE A 38 3.49 4.65 -3.25
CA PHE A 38 4.48 5.49 -2.57
C PHE A 38 5.65 4.64 -2.10
#